data_AF-A0A7V9SNK4-F1
#
_entry.id   AF-A0A7V9SNK4-F1
#
_cell.length_a   1.000
_cell.length_b   1.000
_cell.length_c   1.000
_cell.angle_alpha   90.00
_cell.angle_beta   90.00
_cell.angle_gamma   90.00
#
_symmetry.space_group_name_H-M   'P 1'
#
loop_
_entity.id
_entity.type
_entity.pdbx_description
1 polymer ?
#
loop_
_entity_poly.entity_id
_entity_poly.type
_entity_poly.pdbx_seq_one_letter_code
_entity_poly.pdbx_strand_id
1 'polypeptide(L)' 'MADDDLADFERASFTHDGKTRTIFRKGTGPAVIVIAEMPGISPKVANFARKVADIGCTAVMPHLFGDPGRDP' A
#
# COMPACT_ATOMS: atom_id res chain seq x y z
N MET A 1 -1.32 17.29 0.22
CA MET A 1 -2.42 16.72 1.03
C MET A 1 -1.90 16.62 2.45
N ALA A 2 -2.74 16.45 3.47
CA ALA A 2 -2.18 16.01 4.76
C ALA A 2 -1.60 14.60 4.59
N ASP A 3 -0.64 14.23 5.45
CA ASP A 3 -0.16 12.85 5.55
C ASP A 3 -1.35 11.89 5.75
N ASP A 4 -1.21 10.66 5.24
CA ASP A 4 -2.20 9.59 5.32
C ASP A 4 -1.70 8.52 6.29
N ASP A 5 -2.48 8.19 7.33
CA ASP A 5 -2.03 7.26 8.37
C ASP A 5 -2.09 5.78 7.95
N LEU A 6 -2.69 5.47 6.79
CA LEU A 6 -2.90 4.10 6.29
C LEU A 6 -3.57 3.16 7.30
N ALA A 7 -4.33 3.69 8.28
CA ALA A 7 -4.94 2.90 9.35
C ALA A 7 -6.05 1.98 8.85
N ASP A 8 -6.60 2.28 7.67
CA ASP A 8 -7.66 1.52 7.02
C ASP A 8 -7.15 0.35 6.16
N PHE A 9 -5.83 0.11 6.17
CA PHE A 9 -5.16 -1.04 5.57
C PHE A 9 -4.67 -2.00 6.66
N GLU A 10 -4.84 -3.30 6.42
CA GLU A 10 -4.17 -4.34 7.19
C GLU A 10 -2.66 -4.28 6.92
N ARG A 11 -1.85 -4.28 7.98
CA ARG A 11 -0.38 -4.27 7.89
C ARG A 11 0.15 -5.67 8.19
N ALA A 12 0.93 -6.22 7.27
CA ALA A 12 1.58 -7.52 7.40
C ALA A 12 3.05 -7.45 7.01
N SER A 13 3.89 -8.31 7.60
CA SER A 13 5.27 -8.50 7.16
C SER A 13 5.35 -9.66 6.16
N PHE A 14 6.14 -9.49 5.11
CA PHE A 14 6.40 -10.53 4.12
C PHE A 14 7.90 -10.66 3.86
N THR A 15 8.40 -11.88 3.93
CA THR A 15 9.82 -12.20 3.71
C THR A 15 9.96 -13.07 2.48
N HIS A 16 10.78 -12.61 1.54
CA HIS A 16 11.17 -13.38 0.35
C HIS A 16 12.60 -13.03 -0.05
N ASP A 17 13.37 -14.02 -0.50
CA ASP A 17 14.77 -13.84 -0.92
C ASP A 17 15.63 -13.08 0.12
N GLY A 18 15.47 -13.45 1.39
CA GLY A 18 16.18 -12.82 2.52
C GLY A 18 15.77 -11.37 2.84
N LYS A 19 14.77 -10.80 2.15
CA LYS A 19 14.29 -9.43 2.37
C LYS A 19 12.91 -9.45 3.00
N THR A 20 12.76 -8.79 4.14
CA THR A 20 11.46 -8.56 4.79
C THR A 20 10.94 -7.18 4.43
N ARG A 21 9.67 -7.10 4.01
CA ARG A 21 8.98 -5.85 3.67
C ARG A 21 7.63 -5.79 4.37
N THR A 22 7.22 -4.59 4.75
CA THR A 22 5.84 -4.32 5.19
C THR A 22 4.94 -4.27 3.95
N ILE A 23 3.77 -4.88 4.07
CA ILE A 23 2.71 -4.87 3.06
C ILE A 23 1.45 -4.28 3.68
N PHE A 24 0.80 -3.37 2.97
CA PHE A 24 -0.52 -2.83 3.30
C PHE A 24 -1.56 -3.51 2.41
N ARG A 25 -2.65 -4.03 3.00
CA ARG A 25 -3.70 -4.76 2.28
C ARG A 25 -5.08 -4.19 2.59
N LYS A 26 -5.96 -4.14 1.59
CA LYS A 26 -7.37 -3.76 1.77
C LYS A 26 -8.24 -4.47 0.72
N GLY A 27 -9.38 -4.99 1.16
CA GLY A 27 -10.33 -5.72 0.30
C GLY A 27 -10.21 -7.24 0.40
N THR A 28 -11.07 -7.96 -0.31
CA THR A 28 -11.25 -9.42 -0.17
C THR A 28 -11.40 -10.17 -1.51
N GLY A 29 -11.24 -9.49 -2.65
CA GLY A 29 -11.33 -10.10 -3.99
C GLY A 29 -9.96 -10.35 -4.66
N PRO A 30 -9.92 -10.41 -6.02
CA PRO A 30 -8.69 -10.64 -6.77
C PRO A 30 -7.57 -9.66 -6.40
N ALA A 31 -6.34 -10.16 -6.27
CA ALA A 31 -5.22 -9.34 -5.84
C ALA A 31 -4.77 -8.38 -6.95
N VAL A 32 -4.59 -7.10 -6.60
CA VAL A 32 -3.99 -6.07 -7.44
C VAL A 32 -2.81 -5.48 -6.66
N ILE A 33 -1.60 -5.70 -7.18
CA ILE A 33 -0.37 -5.23 -6.55
C ILE A 33 -0.05 -3.83 -7.05
N VAL A 34 -0.06 -2.85 -6.15
CA VAL A 34 0.26 -1.46 -6.44
C VAL A 34 1.68 -1.19 -5.96
N ILE A 35 2.62 -1.12 -6.90
CA ILE A 35 4.04 -0.91 -6.60
C ILE A 35 4.35 0.57 -6.77
N ALA A 36 4.69 1.25 -5.67
CA ALA A 36 5.18 2.61 -5.70
C ALA A 36 6.71 2.63 -5.72
N GLU A 37 7.28 3.46 -6.60
CA GLU A 37 8.72 3.69 -6.69
C GLU A 37 9.14 4.81 -5.71
N MET A 38 9.63 5.94 -6.20
CA MET A 38 10.02 7.10 -5.39
C MET A 38 8.98 8.23 -5.50
N PRO A 39 8.65 8.92 -4.39
CA PRO A 39 9.22 8.80 -3.05
C PRO A 39 8.65 7.64 -2.21
N GLY A 40 7.64 6.90 -2.70
CA GLY A 40 7.03 5.80 -1.98
C GLY A 40 5.51 5.84 -2.03
N ILE A 41 4.85 5.20 -1.05
CA ILE A 41 3.39 5.21 -0.93
C ILE A 41 2.95 6.58 -0.42
N SER A 42 2.56 7.49 -1.33
CA SER A 42 1.99 8.79 -0.97
C SER A 42 0.48 8.71 -0.68
N PRO A 43 -0.15 9.78 -0.13
CA PRO A 43 -1.62 9.83 0.02
C PRO A 43 -2.39 9.56 -1.28
N LYS A 44 -1.82 9.95 -2.44
CA LYS A 44 -2.42 9.69 -3.74
C LYS A 44 -2.37 8.20 -4.12
N VAL A 45 -1.26 7.52 -3.79
CA VAL A 45 -1.13 6.06 -4.00
C VAL A 45 -2.11 5.32 -3.09
N ALA A 46 -2.19 5.72 -1.81
CA ALA A 46 -3.15 5.16 -0.86
C ALA A 46 -4.60 5.31 -1.37
N ASN A 47 -4.97 6.50 -1.87
CA ASN A 47 -6.29 6.73 -2.44
C ASN A 47 -6.55 5.87 -3.70
N PHE A 48 -5.56 5.68 -4.56
CA PHE A 48 -5.69 4.75 -5.70
C PHE A 48 -5.92 3.31 -5.22
N ALA A 49 -5.18 2.84 -4.22
CA ALA A 49 -5.37 1.52 -3.63
C ALA A 49 -6.75 1.36 -2.97
N ARG A 50 -7.31 2.41 -2.35
CA ARG A 50 -8.70 2.39 -1.86
C ARG A 50 -9.69 2.19 -3.00
N LYS A 51 -9.56 2.93 -4.10
CA LYS A 51 -10.41 2.76 -5.28
C LYS A 51 -10.33 1.33 -5.86
N VAL A 52 -9.15 0.74 -5.85
CA VAL A 52 -8.96 -0.66 -6.24
C VAL A 52 -9.72 -1.61 -5.31
N ALA A 53 -9.67 -1.39 -4.00
CA ALA A 53 -10.47 -2.18 -3.06
C ALA A 53 -11.98 -1.96 -3.27
N ASP A 54 -12.41 -0.72 -3.52
CA ASP A 54 -13.81 -0.34 -3.69
C ASP A 54 -14.46 -0.97 -4.94
N ILE A 55 -13.68 -1.32 -5.97
CA ILE A 55 -14.17 -2.09 -7.14
C ILE A 55 -14.24 -3.61 -6.88
N GLY A 56 -14.02 -4.06 -5.64
CA GLY A 56 -14.12 -5.46 -5.24
C GLY A 56 -12.82 -6.26 -5.39
N CYS A 57 -11.68 -5.61 -5.58
CA CYS A 57 -10.36 -6.26 -5.56
C CYS A 57 -9.75 -6.26 -4.15
N THR A 58 -8.59 -6.92 -4.01
CA THR A 58 -7.70 -6.74 -2.85
C THR A 58 -6.50 -5.92 -3.28
N ALA A 59 -6.42 -4.67 -2.83
CA ALA A 59 -5.26 -3.83 -3.05
C ALA A 59 -4.11 -4.28 -2.14
N VAL A 60 -2.92 -4.47 -2.71
CA VAL A 60 -1.71 -4.89 -1.99
C VAL A 60 -0.58 -3.93 -2.31
N MET A 61 -0.09 -3.19 -1.31
CA MET A 61 0.99 -2.22 -1.46
C MET A 61 2.23 -2.66 -0.67
N PRO A 62 3.28 -3.18 -1.32
CA PRO A 62 4.56 -3.40 -0.67
C PRO A 62 5.29 -2.07 -0.42
N HIS A 63 5.82 -1.89 0.78
CA HIS A 63 6.69 -0.75 1.11
C HIS A 63 8.10 -0.99 0.57
N LEU A 64 8.45 -0.29 -0.51
CA LEU A 64 9.78 -0.38 -1.12
C LEU A 64 10.68 0.80 -0.75
N PHE A 65 10.13 2.02 -0.74
CA PHE A 65 10.86 3.27 -0.53
C PHE A 65 10.08 4.27 0.33
N GLY A 66 10.82 5.22 0.91
CA GLY A 66 10.29 6.37 1.64
C GLY A 66 9.53 6.05 2.92
N ASP A 67 8.71 7.01 3.34
CA ASP A 67 7.86 6.95 4.52
C ASP A 67 6.40 6.79 4.08
N PRO A 68 5.77 5.60 4.25
CA PRO A 68 4.41 5.35 3.77
C PRO A 68 3.40 6.33 4.36
N GLY A 69 2.59 6.92 3.50
CA GLY A 69 1.57 7.90 3.87
C GLY A 69 2.03 9.35 3.85
N ARG A 70 3.34 9.60 3.77
CA ARG A 70 3.88 10.96 3.78
C ARG A 70 3.59 11.72 2.48
N ASP A 71 3.14 12.97 2.60
CA ASP A 71 3.03 13.87 1.44
C ASP A 71 4.45 14.26 0.94
N PRO A 72 4.74 14.14 -0.37
CA PRO A 72 6.06 14.40 -0.96
C PRO A 72 6.62 15.81 -0.74
#